data_AF-A0A5K0YTS0-F1
#
_entry.id   AF-A0A5K0YTS0-F1
#
_cell.length_a   1.000
_cell.length_b   1.000
_cell.length_c   1.000
_cell.angle_alpha   90.00
_cell.angle_beta   90.00
_cell.angle_gamma   90.00
#
_symmetry.space_group_name_H-M   'P 1'
#
loop_
_entity.id
_entity.type
_entity.pdbx_description
1 polymer ?
#
loop_
_entity_poly.entity_id
_entity_poly.type
_entity_poly.pdbx_seq_one_letter_code
_entity_poly.pdbx_strand_id
1 'polypeptide(L)'
;GNLGWAYMQQMNYVAAEVVYRKAQAIDPDGNKACNLSLCLMRQGRYAEARMILEDVKKGRYGGSDEGKSVVRAEELLKEMGTSRGETDNGARDHQDGFDHLEEVILSGLDMLTSDWAPARSRRLPIFEAITPYRDQVAC
;
A
#
# COMPACT_ATOMS: atom_id res chain seq x y z
N GLY A 1 -8.33 15.99 7.23
CA GLY A 1 -8.10 15.21 8.46
C GLY A 1 -9.27 14.30 8.81
N ASN A 2 -10.49 14.85 8.88
CA ASN A 2 -11.65 14.17 9.47
C ASN A 2 -11.99 12.79 8.89
N LEU A 3 -11.88 12.60 7.57
CA LEU A 3 -12.15 11.29 6.95
C LEU A 3 -11.11 10.23 7.35
N GLY A 4 -9.83 10.59 7.39
CA GLY A 4 -8.77 9.68 7.86
C GLY A 4 -8.97 9.29 9.32
N TRP A 5 -9.40 10.23 10.14
CA TRP A 5 -9.74 9.97 11.54
C TRP A 5 -10.95 9.05 11.69
N ALA A 6 -11.98 9.22 10.86
CA ALA A 6 -13.13 8.33 10.87
C ALA A 6 -12.73 6.87 10.56
N TYR A 7 -11.81 6.65 9.61
CA TYR A 7 -11.28 5.31 9.34
C TYR A 7 -10.43 4.76 10.49
N MET A 8 -9.67 5.61 11.19
CA MET A 8 -8.93 5.21 12.39
C MET A 8 -9.87 4.68 13.49
N GLN A 9 -11.00 5.34 13.71
CA GLN A 9 -12.00 4.91 14.70
C GLN A 9 -12.65 3.57 14.33
N GLN A 10 -12.76 3.26 13.03
CA GLN A 10 -13.26 1.99 12.52
C GLN A 10 -12.19 0.89 12.48
N MET A 11 -10.98 1.15 12.99
CA MET A 11 -9.81 0.26 12.89
C MET A 11 -9.41 -0.09 11.45
N ASN A 12 -9.88 0.67 10.47
CA ASN A 12 -9.51 0.49 9.07
C ASN A 12 -8.26 1.32 8.75
N TYR A 13 -7.11 0.84 9.22
CA TYR A 13 -5.84 1.55 9.13
C TYR A 13 -5.32 1.69 7.70
N VAL A 14 -5.63 0.74 6.82
CA VAL A 14 -5.25 0.76 5.40
C VAL A 14 -5.97 1.90 4.67
N ALA A 15 -7.29 2.04 4.87
CA ALA A 15 -8.04 3.15 4.28
C ALA A 15 -7.62 4.50 4.87
N ALA A 16 -7.38 4.56 6.19
CA ALA A 16 -6.87 5.76 6.85
C ALA A 16 -5.54 6.23 6.25
N GLU A 17 -4.60 5.30 6.05
CA GLU A 17 -3.29 5.58 5.45
C GLU A 17 -3.41 6.20 4.06
N VAL A 18 -4.25 5.63 3.19
CA VAL A 18 -4.48 6.17 1.84
C VAL A 18 -5.00 7.60 1.92
N VAL A 19 -5.95 7.87 2.81
CA VAL A 19 -6.51 9.22 2.99
C VAL A 19 -5.47 10.19 3.51
N TYR A 20 -4.67 9.80 4.50
CA TYR A 20 -3.64 10.67 5.05
C TYR A 20 -2.50 10.93 4.06
N ARG A 21 -2.04 9.93 3.30
CA ARG A 21 -1.03 10.15 2.24
C ARG A 21 -1.54 11.10 1.17
N LYS A 22 -2.78 10.95 0.72
CA LYS A 22 -3.40 11.89 -0.23
C LYS A 22 -3.50 13.29 0.35
N ALA A 23 -3.88 13.42 1.62
CA ALA A 23 -3.94 14.71 2.29
C ALA A 23 -2.56 15.37 2.40
N GLN A 24 -1.52 14.59 2.71
CA GLN A 24 -0.13 15.05 2.80
C GLN A 24 0.41 15.53 1.45
N ALA A 25 0.01 14.88 0.35
CA ALA A 25 0.44 15.25 -1.00
C ALA A 25 -0.16 16.59 -1.47
N ILE A 26 -1.35 16.94 -0.99
CA ILE A 26 -2.03 18.20 -1.33
C ILE A 26 -1.49 19.35 -0.47
N ASP A 27 -1.39 19.11 0.84
CA ASP A 27 -0.99 20.11 1.82
C ASP A 27 -0.18 19.44 2.94
N PRO A 28 1.15 19.45 2.84
CA PRO A 28 2.02 18.87 3.85
C PRO A 28 1.87 19.58 5.19
N ASP A 29 1.49 18.83 6.22
CA ASP A 29 1.28 19.35 7.58
C ASP A 29 1.78 18.33 8.62
N GLY A 30 2.33 18.83 9.72
CA GLY A 30 2.90 18.01 10.79
C GLY A 30 1.84 17.18 11.52
N ASN A 31 0.64 17.72 11.75
CA ASN A 31 -0.43 16.98 12.41
C ASN A 31 -0.94 15.82 11.53
N LYS A 32 -1.08 16.03 10.22
CA LYS A 32 -1.40 14.96 9.25
C LYS A 32 -0.31 13.89 9.23
N ALA A 33 0.96 14.26 9.28
CA ALA A 33 2.10 13.33 9.33
C ALA A 33 2.12 12.50 10.63
N CYS A 34 1.81 13.10 11.79
CA CYS A 34 1.66 12.38 13.05
C CYS A 34 0.51 11.36 13.00
N ASN A 35 -0.63 11.74 12.41
CA ASN A 35 -1.77 10.84 12.25
C ASN A 35 -1.45 9.67 11.29
N LEU A 36 -0.75 9.93 10.18
CA LEU A 36 -0.26 8.89 9.28
C LEU A 36 0.68 7.92 10.00
N SER A 37 1.61 8.44 10.81
CA SER A 37 2.54 7.64 11.59
C SER A 37 1.81 6.71 12.57
N LEU A 38 0.76 7.21 13.23
CA LEU A 38 -0.09 6.38 14.08
C LEU A 38 -0.81 5.27 13.30
N CYS A 39 -1.26 5.52 12.06
CA CYS A 39 -1.83 4.48 11.20
C CYS A 39 -0.82 3.36 10.91
N LEU A 40 0.42 3.75 10.63
CA LEU A 40 1.51 2.81 10.32
C LEU A 40 1.91 1.99 11.56
N MET A 41 1.96 2.62 12.74
CA MET A 41 2.19 1.92 14.01
C MET A 41 1.12 0.87 14.29
N ARG A 42 -0.17 1.18 14.03
CA ARG A 42 -1.27 0.23 14.20
C ARG A 42 -1.22 -0.95 13.22
N GLN A 43 -0.51 -0.79 12.11
CA GLN A 43 -0.23 -1.85 11.14
C GLN A 43 1.10 -2.57 11.40
N GLY A 44 1.81 -2.26 12.48
CA GLY A 44 3.12 -2.85 12.80
C GLY A 44 4.30 -2.30 11.98
N ARG A 45 4.07 -1.30 11.13
CA ARG A 45 5.08 -0.67 10.26
C ARG A 45 5.86 0.42 11.00
N TYR A 46 6.53 0.03 12.09
CA TYR A 46 7.20 0.96 13.00
C TYR A 46 8.40 1.70 12.40
N ALA A 47 9.13 1.07 11.47
CA ALA A 47 10.29 1.70 10.82
C ALA A 47 9.86 2.92 9.99
N GLU A 48 8.82 2.78 9.18
CA GLU A 48 8.26 3.87 8.38
C GLU A 48 7.65 4.97 9.25
N ALA A 49 6.88 4.58 10.28
CA ALA A 49 6.31 5.53 11.23
C ALA A 49 7.40 6.38 11.90
N ARG A 50 8.51 5.76 12.32
CA ARG A 50 9.64 6.46 12.94
C ARG A 50 10.26 7.48 12.00
N MET A 51 10.48 7.12 10.72
CA MET A 51 11.07 8.07 9.76
C MET A 51 10.20 9.32 9.61
N ILE A 52 8.88 9.15 9.50
CA ILE A 52 7.95 10.27 9.36
C ILE A 52 7.96 11.16 10.62
N LEU A 53 7.94 10.57 11.81
CA LEU A 53 7.97 11.31 13.08
C LEU A 53 9.28 12.07 13.28
N GLU A 54 10.42 11.51 12.88
CA GLU A 54 11.71 12.22 12.89
C GLU A 54 11.73 13.41 11.93
N ASP A 55 11.07 13.29 10.77
CA ASP A 55 10.92 14.41 9.85
C ASP A 55 10.01 15.51 10.42
N VAL A 56 8.96 15.15 11.17
CA VAL A 56 8.13 16.11 11.93
C VAL A 56 8.98 16.83 12.97
N LYS A 57 9.74 16.08 13.77
CA LYS A 57 10.62 16.64 14.81
C LYS A 57 11.67 17.60 14.25
N LYS A 58 12.16 17.35 13.02
CA LYS A 58 13.11 18.23 12.31
C LYS A 58 12.48 19.47 11.68
N GLY A 59 11.16 19.67 11.84
CA GLY A 59 10.46 20.83 11.27
C GLY A 59 10.37 20.77 9.74
N ARG A 60 10.36 19.57 9.13
CA ARG A 60 10.25 19.44 7.67
C ARG A 60 8.86 19.73 7.13
N TYR A 61 7.87 19.88 8.00
CA TYR A 61 6.50 20.24 7.64
C TYR A 61 6.23 21.67 8.07
N GLY A 62 5.89 22.53 7.11
CA GLY A 62 5.48 23.91 7.41
C GLY A 62 4.05 23.94 7.96
N GLY A 63 3.76 24.87 8.86
CA GLY A 63 2.39 25.08 9.32
C GLY A 63 2.28 25.86 10.63
N SER A 64 1.09 26.41 10.88
CA SER A 64 0.79 27.19 12.10
C SER A 64 0.85 26.36 13.40
N ASP A 65 0.86 25.03 13.31
CA ASP A 65 0.77 24.12 14.46
C ASP A 65 2.05 23.27 14.65
N GLU A 66 3.16 23.72 14.06
CA GLU A 66 4.45 23.02 14.08
C GLU A 66 4.86 22.58 15.49
N GLY A 67 4.79 23.49 16.47
CA GLY A 67 5.15 23.19 17.87
C GLY A 67 4.33 22.05 18.50
N LYS A 68 3.01 22.02 18.27
CA LYS A 68 2.16 20.94 18.82
C LYS A 68 2.42 19.62 18.11
N SER A 69 2.64 19.67 16.80
CA SER A 69 2.93 18.48 16.02
C SER A 69 4.28 17.84 16.40
N VAL A 70 5.30 18.66 16.71
CA VAL A 70 6.60 18.20 17.21
C VAL A 70 6.47 17.52 18.57
N VAL A 71 5.78 18.15 19.53
CA VAL A 71 5.52 17.54 20.86
C VAL A 71 4.83 16.19 20.71
N ARG A 72 3.79 16.12 19.87
CA ARG A 72 3.09 14.87 19.59
C ARG A 72 3.99 13.84 18.92
N ALA A 73 4.90 14.26 18.04
CA ALA A 73 5.83 13.34 17.40
C ALA A 73 6.81 12.73 18.41
N GLU A 74 7.29 13.52 19.36
CA GLU A 74 8.17 13.06 20.45
C GLU A 74 7.47 12.06 21.39
N GLU A 75 6.21 12.30 21.72
CA GLU A 75 5.38 11.36 22.49
C GLU A 75 5.28 10.01 21.78
N LEU A 76 4.93 10.00 20.49
CA LEU A 76 4.80 8.78 19.69
C LEU A 76 6.14 8.05 19.54
N LEU A 77 7.25 8.78 19.38
CA LEU A 77 8.60 8.19 19.34
C LEU A 77 8.94 7.48 20.66
N LYS A 78 8.58 8.08 21.79
CA LYS A 78 8.76 7.48 23.12
C LYS A 78 7.93 6.21 23.29
N GLU A 79 6.64 6.26 22.92
CA GLU A 79 5.73 5.10 22.98
C GLU A 79 6.29 3.89 22.20
N MET A 80 6.77 4.13 20.97
CA MET A 80 7.40 3.09 20.15
C MET A 80 8.67 2.52 20.78
N GLY A 81 9.45 3.34 21.48
CA GLY A 81 10.65 2.90 22.19
C GLY A 81 10.33 1.97 23.35
N THR A 82 9.28 2.28 24.12
CA THR A 82 8.82 1.43 25.23
C THR A 82 8.25 0.09 24.75
N SER A 83 7.44 0.06 23.69
CA SER A 83 6.86 -1.20 23.19
C SER A 83 7.87 -2.11 22.47
N ARG A 84 8.98 -1.56 21.97
CA ARG A 84 10.04 -2.37 21.34
C ARG A 84 10.90 -3.11 22.36
N GLY A 85 11.04 -2.58 23.58
CA GLY A 85 11.81 -3.24 24.65
C GLY A 85 11.26 -4.61 25.07
N GLU A 86 9.98 -4.89 24.78
CA GLU A 86 9.33 -6.16 25.12
C GLU A 86 9.39 -7.20 23.97
N THR A 87 9.66 -6.77 22.74
CA THR A 87 9.55 -7.59 21.51
C THR A 87 10.89 -7.88 20.81
N ASP A 88 11.99 -7.21 21.20
CA ASP A 88 13.29 -7.28 20.49
C ASP A 88 14.15 -8.53 20.80
N ASN A 89 13.56 -9.59 21.38
CA ASN A 89 14.26 -10.87 21.62
C ASN A 89 14.11 -11.91 20.49
N GLY A 90 13.46 -11.59 19.35
CA GLY A 90 13.17 -12.67 18.39
C GLY A 90 12.84 -12.36 16.93
N ALA A 91 12.90 -11.13 16.43
CA ALA A 91 12.54 -10.90 15.03
C ALA A 91 13.34 -9.77 14.38
N ARG A 92 14.58 -10.09 14.00
CA ARG A 92 15.13 -9.49 12.79
C ARG A 92 14.34 -10.07 11.61
N ASP A 93 14.03 -9.18 10.69
CA ASP A 93 13.61 -9.47 9.31
C ASP A 93 12.13 -9.84 9.12
N HIS A 94 11.39 -8.94 8.50
CA HIS A 94 10.24 -9.25 7.63
C HIS A 94 10.04 -8.06 6.69
N GLN A 95 10.95 -7.95 5.74
CA GLN A 95 10.73 -7.27 4.46
C GLN A 95 10.01 -8.25 3.49
N ASP A 96 9.18 -9.17 3.96
CA ASP A 96 8.57 -10.26 3.15
C ASP A 96 7.07 -10.06 2.85
N GLY A 97 6.53 -8.86 3.08
CA GLY A 97 5.10 -8.59 2.90
C GLY A 97 4.64 -8.40 1.46
N PHE A 98 5.55 -8.31 0.49
CA PHE A 98 5.22 -8.00 -0.91
C PHE A 98 5.26 -9.25 -1.82
N ASP A 99 6.17 -10.20 -1.55
CA ASP A 99 6.36 -11.38 -2.40
C ASP A 99 5.19 -12.37 -2.30
N HIS A 100 4.59 -12.55 -1.12
CA HIS A 100 3.51 -13.51 -0.95
C HIS A 100 2.19 -13.06 -1.60
N LEU A 101 1.96 -11.75 -1.72
CA LEU A 101 0.77 -11.24 -2.41
C LEU A 101 0.90 -11.42 -3.92
N GLU A 102 2.11 -11.25 -4.48
CA GLU A 102 2.35 -11.47 -5.91
C GLU A 102 2.20 -12.96 -6.28
N GLU A 103 2.72 -13.88 -5.47
CA GLU A 103 2.56 -15.33 -5.67
C GLU A 103 1.08 -15.76 -5.61
N VAL A 104 0.31 -15.25 -4.66
CA VAL A 104 -1.12 -15.54 -4.53
C VAL A 104 -1.90 -14.99 -5.72
N ILE A 105 -1.57 -13.77 -6.19
CA ILE A 105 -2.22 -13.18 -7.37
C ILE A 105 -1.87 -13.95 -8.64
N LEU A 106 -0.60 -14.33 -8.83
CA LEU A 106 -0.15 -15.11 -9.99
C LEU A 106 -0.77 -16.51 -10.01
N SER A 107 -0.82 -17.19 -8.87
CA SER A 107 -1.48 -18.50 -8.72
C SER A 107 -2.98 -18.43 -9.00
N GLY A 108 -3.66 -17.39 -8.49
CA GLY A 108 -5.08 -17.16 -8.78
C GLY A 108 -5.34 -16.84 -10.26
N LEU A 109 -4.42 -16.14 -10.93
CA LEU A 109 -4.52 -15.84 -12.35
C LEU A 109 -4.32 -17.09 -13.22
N ASP A 110 -3.37 -17.97 -12.86
CA ASP A 110 -3.08 -19.21 -13.60
C ASP A 110 -4.24 -20.22 -13.52
N MET A 111 -4.91 -20.27 -12.37
CA MET A 111 -6.14 -21.05 -12.20
C MET A 111 -7.26 -20.55 -13.13
N LEU A 112 -7.42 -19.24 -13.27
CA LEU A 112 -8.43 -18.62 -14.15
C LEU A 112 -8.12 -18.76 -15.64
N THR A 113 -6.84 -18.75 -16.03
CA THR A 113 -6.43 -18.89 -17.45
C THR A 113 -6.51 -20.35 -17.91
N SER A 114 -6.30 -21.33 -17.02
CA SER A 114 -6.38 -22.75 -17.36
C SER A 114 -7.78 -23.21 -17.82
N ASP A 115 -8.84 -22.60 -17.28
CA ASP A 115 -10.24 -22.92 -17.64
C ASP A 115 -10.71 -22.19 -18.91
N TRP A 116 -10.06 -21.10 -19.32
CA TRP A 116 -10.58 -20.17 -20.33
C TRP A 116 -9.91 -20.21 -21.71
N ALA A 117 -8.93 -21.10 -21.93
CA ALA A 117 -8.25 -21.20 -23.22
C ALA A 117 -8.35 -22.60 -23.85
N PRO A 118 -9.47 -22.98 -24.49
CA PRO A 118 -9.33 -23.86 -25.64
C PRO A 118 -8.49 -23.10 -26.67
N ALA A 119 -7.51 -23.75 -27.29
CA ALA A 119 -6.59 -23.17 -28.27
C ALA A 119 -7.36 -22.54 -29.44
N ARG A 120 -7.84 -21.32 -29.26
CA ARG A 120 -8.52 -20.54 -30.28
C ARG A 120 -7.45 -19.90 -31.12
N SER A 121 -7.46 -20.25 -32.40
CA SER A 121 -6.67 -19.59 -33.43
C SER A 121 -6.74 -18.08 -33.27
N ARG A 122 -5.60 -17.39 -33.33
CA ARG A 122 -5.46 -15.92 -33.30
C ARG A 122 -6.04 -15.24 -34.56
N ARG A 123 -7.09 -15.82 -35.16
CA ARG A 123 -7.77 -15.30 -36.34
C ARG A 123 -9.06 -14.64 -35.90
N LEU A 124 -9.32 -13.45 -36.45
CA LEU A 124 -10.59 -12.77 -36.22
C LEU A 124 -11.73 -13.62 -36.79
N PRO A 125 -12.93 -13.61 -36.18
CA PRO A 125 -14.07 -14.45 -36.58
C PRO A 125 -14.44 -14.35 -38.06
N ILE A 126 -14.20 -13.19 -38.68
CA ILE A 126 -14.44 -12.96 -40.11
C ILE A 126 -13.61 -13.88 -41.03
N PHE A 127 -12.48 -14.41 -40.55
CA PHE A 127 -11.58 -15.26 -41.33
C PHE A 127 -11.85 -16.76 -41.15
N GLU A 128 -12.80 -17.15 -40.29
CA GLU A 128 -13.25 -18.56 -40.16
C GLU A 128 -14.29 -18.95 -41.23
N ALA A 129 -14.94 -17.98 -41.88
CA ALA A 129 -16.00 -18.25 -42.86
C ALA A 129 -15.52 -18.46 -44.31
N ILE A 130 -14.21 -18.36 -44.58
CA ILE A 130 -13.65 -18.36 -45.96
C ILE A 130 -12.85 -19.64 -46.27
N THR A 131 -12.99 -20.68 -45.44
CA THR A 131 -12.11 -21.86 -45.43
C THR A 131 -12.28 -22.91 -46.53
N PRO A 132 -13.26 -22.91 -47.47
CA PRO A 132 -13.23 -23.89 -48.56
C PRO A 132 -12.73 -23.36 -49.91
N TYR A 133 -12.33 -22.08 -50.05
CA TYR A 133 -12.07 -21.52 -51.40
C TYR A 133 -10.61 -21.17 -51.74
N ARG A 134 -9.62 -21.60 -50.96
CA ARG A 134 -8.21 -21.21 -51.20
C ARG A 134 -7.25 -22.29 -51.69
N ASP A 135 -7.76 -23.48 -52.03
CA ASP A 135 -6.95 -24.58 -52.60
C ASP A 135 -7.26 -24.88 -54.08
N GLN A 136 -7.81 -23.92 -54.84
CA GLN A 136 -8.07 -24.09 -56.29
C GLN A 136 -7.35 -23.08 -57.19
N VAL A 137 -6.18 -22.59 -56.78
CA VAL A 137 -5.33 -21.80 -57.70
C VAL A 137 -3.88 -22.26 -57.59
N ALA A 138 -3.67 -23.51 -58.03
CA ALA A 138 -2.38 -24.01 -58.49
C ALA A 138 -2.63 -24.83 -59.76
N CYS A 139 -2.61 -24.14 -60.90
CA CYS A 139 -2.28 -24.67 -62.23
C CYS A 139 -1.45 -23.59 -62.92
#